data_AF-A0A5P0ZK30-F1
#
_entry.id   AF-A0A5P0ZK30-F1
#
_cell.length_a   1.000
_cell.length_b   1.000
_cell.length_c   1.000
_cell.angle_alpha   90.00
_cell.angle_beta   90.00
_cell.angle_gamma   90.00
#
_symmetry.space_group_name_H-M   'P 1'
#
loop_
_entity.id
_entity.type
_entity.pdbx_description
1 polymer ?
#
loop_
_entity_poly.entity_id
_entity_poly.type
_entity_poly.pdbx_seq_one_letter_code
_entity_poly.pdbx_strand_id
1 'polypeptide(L)' 'MLEVKAVQRGNSLALALPKEVNIKKGDTWLLIQDKNNGGYYLIPKIKNPYKNVKPGSMYAPEEWSDISLNEVE' A
#
# COMPACT_ATOMS: atom_id res chain seq x y z
N MET A 1 8.55 12.85 -10.21
CA MET A 1 7.19 13.22 -9.73
C MET A 1 6.27 13.21 -10.93
N LEU A 2 5.13 12.53 -10.85
CA LEU A 2 4.25 12.32 -12.00
C LEU A 2 2.96 13.11 -11.78
N GLU A 3 2.65 14.01 -12.70
CA GLU A 3 1.44 14.85 -12.61
C GLU A 3 0.26 14.10 -13.22
N VAL A 4 -0.85 14.04 -12.48
CA VAL A 4 -2.10 13.41 -12.91
C VAL A 4 -3.24 14.40 -12.72
N LYS A 5 -4.27 14.27 -13.56
CA LYS A 5 -5.46 15.13 -13.48
C LYS A 5 -6.67 14.30 -13.10
N ALA A 6 -7.47 14.82 -12.17
CA ALA A 6 -8.80 14.30 -11.91
C ALA A 6 -9.74 14.67 -13.07
N VAL A 7 -10.53 13.71 -13.54
CA VAL A 7 -11.50 13.88 -14.62
C VAL A 7 -12.85 13.32 -14.19
N GLN A 8 -13.94 13.95 -14.65
CA GLN A 8 -15.29 13.47 -14.41
C GLN A 8 -15.58 12.22 -15.26
N ARG A 9 -16.11 11.17 -14.64
CA ARG A 9 -16.57 9.93 -15.28
C ARG A 9 -17.95 9.57 -14.74
N GLY A 10 -18.99 9.96 -15.49
CA GLY A 10 -20.38 9.78 -15.07
C GLY A 10 -20.62 10.54 -13.76
N ASN A 11 -21.01 9.82 -12.70
CA ASN A 11 -21.22 10.38 -11.37
C ASN A 11 -20.02 10.19 -10.41
N SER A 12 -18.82 10.02 -10.96
CA SER A 12 -17.59 9.75 -10.19
C SER A 12 -16.40 10.55 -10.73
N LEU A 13 -15.35 10.66 -9.91
CA LEU A 13 -14.05 11.19 -10.32
C LEU A 13 -13.07 10.04 -10.58
N ALA A 14 -12.20 10.22 -11.57
CA ALA A 14 -11.12 9.31 -11.87
C ALA A 14 -9.80 10.07 -12.07
N LEU A 15 -8.67 9.47 -11.74
CA LEU A 15 -7.36 10.01 -12.07
C LEU A 15 -6.95 9.53 -13.47
N ALA A 16 -6.65 10.48 -14.35
CA ALA A 16 -6.08 10.19 -15.66
C ALA A 16 -4.58 9.89 -15.50
N LEU A 17 -4.21 8.61 -15.67
CA LEU A 17 -2.83 8.15 -15.58
C LEU A 17 -2.17 8.20 -16.97
N PRO A 18 -0.90 8.62 -17.06
CA PRO A 18 -0.13 8.54 -18.30
C PRO A 18 0.24 7.10 -18.62
N LYS A 19 0.62 6.84 -19.88
CA LYS A 19 0.86 5.48 -20.38
C LYS A 19 2.07 4.79 -19.74
N GLU A 20 3.00 5.54 -19.16
CA GLU A 20 4.21 4.96 -18.55
C GLU A 20 3.92 4.28 -17.19
N VAL A 21 2.73 4.49 -16.61
CA VAL A 21 2.38 3.88 -15.32
C VAL A 21 1.97 2.41 -15.53
N ASN A 22 2.58 1.49 -14.78
CA ASN A 22 2.25 0.06 -14.80
C ASN A 22 0.96 -0.26 -14.01
N ILE A 23 -0.11 0.49 -14.26
CA ILE A 23 -1.46 0.26 -13.72
C ILE A 23 -2.38 -0.14 -14.87
N LYS A 24 -3.04 -1.29 -14.74
CA LYS A 24 -3.89 -1.86 -15.78
C LYS A 24 -5.36 -1.70 -15.42
N LYS A 25 -6.21 -1.68 -16.45
CA LYS A 25 -7.67 -1.71 -16.28
C LYS A 25 -8.06 -2.94 -15.45
N GLY A 26 -8.81 -2.71 -14.38
CA GLY A 26 -9.28 -3.77 -13.47
C GLY A 26 -8.39 -3.99 -12.24
N ASP A 27 -7.21 -3.37 -12.17
CA ASP A 27 -6.42 -3.36 -10.94
C ASP A 27 -7.21 -2.66 -9.82
N THR A 28 -7.14 -3.24 -8.62
CA THR A 28 -7.82 -2.69 -7.43
C THR A 28 -6.79 -2.08 -6.49
N TRP A 29 -7.09 -0.89 -6.00
CA TRP A 29 -6.21 -0.11 -5.14
C TRP A 29 -6.99 0.38 -3.93
N LEU A 30 -6.30 0.55 -2.81
CA LEU A 30 -6.80 1.23 -1.63
C LEU A 30 -6.40 2.70 -1.73
N LEU A 31 -7.35 3.59 -1.51
CA LEU A 31 -7.11 5.03 -1.40
C LEU A 31 -7.24 5.41 0.08
N ILE A 32 -6.13 5.82 0.71
CA ILE A 32 -6.08 6.14 2.14
C ILE A 32 -5.74 7.62 2.29
N GLN A 33 -6.57 8.36 3.02
CA GLN A 33 -6.31 9.76 3.30
C GLN A 33 -5.15 9.90 4.29
N ASP A 34 -4.17 10.73 3.96
CA ASP A 34 -3.14 11.16 4.89
C ASP A 34 -3.73 12.19 5.85
N LYS A 35 -3.81 11.85 7.14
CA LYS A 35 -4.36 12.73 8.17
C LYS A 35 -3.47 13.93 8.50
N ASN A 36 -2.17 13.83 8.22
CA ASN A 36 -1.19 14.83 8.63
C ASN A 36 -0.87 15.82 7.50
N ASN A 37 -0.78 15.32 6.27
CA ASN A 37 -0.33 16.12 5.12
C ASN A 37 -1.45 16.42 4.11
N GLY A 38 -2.70 16.04 4.39
CA GLY A 38 -3.87 16.39 3.56
C GLY A 38 -3.91 15.73 2.18
N GLY A 39 -3.03 14.76 1.91
CA GLY A 39 -2.95 14.00 0.66
C GLY A 39 -3.67 12.66 0.71
N TYR A 40 -3.45 11.84 -0.31
CA TYR A 40 -3.92 10.46 -0.36
C TYR A 40 -2.79 9.53 -0.79
N TYR A 41 -2.74 8.36 -0.17
CA TYR A 41 -1.91 7.23 -0.59
C TYR A 41 -2.72 6.27 -1.44
N LEU A 42 -2.15 5.84 -2.57
CA LEU A 42 -2.72 4.82 -3.43
C LEU A 42 -1.90 3.54 -3.29
N ILE A 43 -2.48 2.50 -2.70
CA ILE A 43 -1.78 1.25 -2.35
C ILE A 43 -2.39 0.07 -3.13
N PRO A 44 -1.59 -0.75 -3.84
CA PRO A 44 -2.13 -1.85 -4.63
C PRO A 44 -2.76 -2.90 -3.71
N LYS A 45 -3.97 -3.36 -4.04
CA LYS A 45 -4.63 -4.42 -3.26
C LYS A 45 -3.98 -5.76 -3.58
N ILE A 46 -3.34 -6.36 -2.59
CA ILE A 46 -2.77 -7.70 -2.68
C ILE A 46 -3.92 -8.71 -2.77
N LYS A 47 -3.96 -9.54 -3.83
CA LYS A 47 -5.04 -10.53 -4.05
C LYS A 47 -5.13 -11.58 -2.95
N ASN A 48 -3.99 -12.09 -2.49
CA ASN A 48 -3.91 -13.04 -1.39
C ASN A 48 -2.53 -12.89 -0.71
N PRO A 49 -2.46 -12.26 0.48
CA PRO A 49 -1.19 -12.10 1.20
C PRO A 49 -0.61 -13.44 1.67
N TYR A 50 -1.42 -14.51 1.67
CA TYR A 50 -1.03 -15.85 2.09
C TYR A 50 -0.77 -16.81 0.91
N LYS A 51 -0.66 -16.32 -0.34
CA LYS A 51 -0.51 -17.21 -1.50
C LYS A 51 0.77 -18.06 -1.45
N ASN A 52 1.83 -17.53 -0.87
CA ASN A 52 3.16 -18.15 -0.81
C ASN A 52 3.63 -18.42 0.63
N VAL A 53 2.73 -18.44 1.61
CA VAL A 53 3.11 -18.73 3.00
C VAL A 53 3.17 -20.23 3.23
N LYS A 54 4.10 -20.66 4.07
CA LYS A 54 4.12 -22.05 4.53
C LYS A 54 3.00 -22.22 5.56
N PRO A 55 2.15 -23.27 5.45
CA PRO A 55 1.14 -23.54 6.48
C PRO A 55 1.79 -23.63 7.86
N GLY A 56 1.25 -22.89 8.83
CA GLY A 56 1.79 -22.83 10.20
C GLY A 56 2.99 -21.90 10.40
N SER A 57 3.49 -21.20 9.37
CA SER A 57 4.52 -20.18 9.57
C SER A 57 3.92 -18.89 10.13
N MET A 58 4.43 -18.42 11.26
CA MET A 58 4.15 -17.08 11.78
C MET A 58 5.15 -16.10 11.15
N TYR A 59 4.67 -15.18 10.31
CA TYR A 59 5.47 -14.02 9.93
C TYR A 59 5.28 -12.94 11.00
N ALA A 60 6.19 -12.91 11.96
CA ALA A 60 6.36 -11.78 12.87
C ALA A 60 7.67 -11.09 12.45
N PRO A 61 7.62 -9.93 11.77
CA PRO A 61 8.83 -9.12 11.62
C PRO A 61 9.34 -8.83 13.04
N GLU A 62 10.60 -9.13 13.30
CA GLU A 62 11.22 -8.99 14.62
C GLU A 62 11.28 -7.49 14.97
N GLU A 63 10.32 -6.99 15.74
CA GLU A 63 10.19 -5.56 16.09
C GLU A 63 11.14 -5.10 17.22
N TRP A 64 12.12 -5.92 17.62
CA TRP A 64 12.95 -5.62 18.80
C TRP A 64 14.43 -5.91 18.55
N SER A 65 15.06 -5.19 17.61
CA SER A 65 16.53 -5.23 17.44
C SER A 65 17.31 -4.57 18.58
N ASP A 66 16.64 -3.82 19.46
CA ASP A 66 17.29 -2.87 20.38
C ASP A 66 17.28 -3.33 21.85
N ILE A 67 16.83 -4.55 22.15
CA ILE A 67 16.89 -5.08 23.52
C ILE A 67 18.25 -5.74 23.76
N SER A 68 19.16 -5.02 24.42
CA SER A 68 20.36 -5.61 25.05
C SER A 68 19.96 -6.35 26.33
N LEU A 69 19.95 -7.68 26.29
CA LEU A 69 19.64 -8.56 27.44
C LEU A 69 20.82 -8.71 28.44
N ASN A 70 21.69 -7.71 28.56
CA ASN A 70 22.86 -7.76 29.43
C ASN A 70 22.69 -7.09 30.80
N GLU A 71 21.47 -6.71 31.21
CA GLU A 71 21.22 -6.07 32.52
C GLU A 71 20.24 -6.86 33.39
N VAL A 72 20.53 -8.14 33.63
CA VAL A 72 19.96 -8.83 34.80
C VAL A 72 21.06 -9.68 35.45
N GLU A 73 21.75 -9.07 36.41
CA GLU A 73 22.51 -9.76 37.47
C GLU A 73 21.86 -9.43 38.82
#